data_AF-A0A7C4W7C4-F1
#
_entry.id   AF-A0A7C4W7C4-F1
#
_cell.length_a   1.000
_cell.length_b   1.000
_cell.length_c   1.000
_cell.angle_alpha   90.00
_cell.angle_beta   90.00
_cell.angle_gamma   90.00
#
_symmetry.space_group_name_H-M   'P 1'
#
loop_
_entity.id
_entity.type
_entity.pdbx_description
1 polymer ?
#
loop_
_entity_poly.entity_id
_entity_poly.type
_entity_poly.pdbx_seq_one_letter_code
_entity_poly.pdbx_strand_id
1 'polypeptide(L)'
;MMKKIDLKCKIITPLFMGGAEQQPELRTQSFNGLFRYWFRLLGGSFENEKRLFGWGGEKANKGIVSINLKEENNKQEFQLQQQGQGYNYLGFSLRLTNRRGINASSSFEISFIFHPTSTEDDIKKFLCAVW
;
A
#
# COMPACT_ATOMS: atom_id res chain seq x y z
N MET A 1 20.07 -13.47 -9.74
CA MET A 1 19.89 -12.06 -10.18
C MET A 1 18.68 -11.49 -9.44
N MET A 2 18.76 -10.28 -8.91
CA MET A 2 17.64 -9.65 -8.18
C MET A 2 16.61 -9.13 -9.19
N LYS A 3 15.36 -9.60 -9.12
CA LYS A 3 14.28 -9.13 -9.99
C LYS A 3 13.59 -7.91 -9.35
N LYS A 4 13.31 -6.88 -10.14
CA LYS A 4 12.63 -5.64 -9.72
C LYS A 4 11.47 -5.36 -10.67
N ILE A 5 10.33 -4.96 -10.12
CA ILE A 5 9.14 -4.53 -10.87
C ILE A 5 8.74 -3.15 -10.36
N ASP A 6 8.58 -2.20 -11.28
CA ASP A 6 8.24 -0.82 -10.98
C ASP A 6 6.86 -0.47 -11.54
N LEU A 7 5.98 0.05 -10.70
CA LEU A 7 4.64 0.50 -11.08
C LEU A 7 4.49 1.98 -10.79
N LYS A 8 3.95 2.71 -11.78
CA LYS A 8 3.52 4.09 -11.61
C LYS A 8 2.03 4.09 -11.29
N CYS A 9 1.69 4.63 -10.13
CA CYS A 9 0.33 4.65 -9.61
C CYS A 9 -0.18 6.09 -9.53
N LYS A 10 -1.48 6.27 -9.81
CA LYS A 10 -2.19 7.54 -9.67
C LYS A 10 -3.31 7.39 -8.65
N ILE A 11 -3.40 8.33 -7.71
CA ILE A 11 -4.48 8.39 -6.74
C ILE A 11 -5.74 8.92 -7.44
N ILE A 12 -6.78 8.10 -7.54
CA ILE A 12 -8.02 8.43 -8.27
C ILE A 12 -8.98 9.25 -7.39
N THR A 13 -9.09 8.87 -6.12
CA THR A 13 -9.88 9.56 -5.09
C THR A 13 -8.98 9.94 -3.91
N PRO A 14 -9.32 10.97 -3.12
CA PRO A 14 -8.51 11.34 -1.96
C PRO A 14 -8.13 10.15 -1.10
N LEU A 15 -6.82 9.98 -0.83
CA LEU A 15 -6.28 8.83 -0.11
C LEU A 15 -6.02 9.20 1.35
N PHE A 16 -6.71 8.53 2.26
CA PHE A 16 -6.56 8.74 3.70
C PHE A 16 -5.63 7.68 4.29
N MET A 17 -4.33 7.93 4.25
CA MET A 17 -3.31 7.09 4.87
C MET A 17 -2.56 7.92 5.92
N GLY A 18 -2.51 7.42 7.16
CA GLY A 18 -1.99 8.17 8.31
C GLY A 18 -0.63 7.65 8.76
N GLY A 19 0.31 8.57 8.94
CA GLY A 19 1.54 8.31 9.66
C GLY A 19 1.34 8.30 11.19
N ALA A 20 2.45 8.36 11.93
CA ALA A 20 2.46 8.28 13.39
C ALA A 20 1.59 9.37 14.07
N GLU A 21 1.53 10.57 13.49
CA GLU A 21 0.74 11.71 13.98
C GLU A 21 -0.51 11.95 13.14
N GLN A 22 -1.00 10.93 12.42
CA GLN A 22 -2.11 11.04 11.47
C GLN A 22 -1.85 12.00 10.29
N GLN A 23 -0.62 12.41 10.03
CA GLN A 23 -0.28 13.17 8.82
C GLN A 23 -0.54 12.33 7.54
N PRO A 24 -0.95 12.93 6.41
CA PRO A 24 -1.06 12.23 5.14
C PRO A 24 0.29 11.68 4.67
N GLU A 25 0.44 10.36 4.61
CA GLU A 25 1.71 9.70 4.33
C GLU A 25 1.48 8.39 3.59
N LEU A 26 2.24 8.13 2.51
CA LEU A 26 2.27 6.81 1.89
C LEU A 26 3.20 5.89 2.68
N ARG A 27 2.70 4.72 3.08
CA ARG A 27 3.41 3.78 3.96
C ARG A 27 3.53 2.42 3.30
N THR A 28 4.77 1.95 3.18
CA THR A 28 5.07 0.62 2.61
C THR A 28 4.34 -0.49 3.36
N GLN A 29 4.22 -0.39 4.69
CA GLN A 29 3.53 -1.37 5.52
C GLN A 29 2.03 -1.45 5.24
N SER A 30 1.39 -0.32 4.91
CA SER A 30 -0.03 -0.28 4.57
C SER A 30 -0.29 -0.99 3.24
N PHE A 31 0.54 -0.76 2.22
CA PHE A 31 0.47 -1.52 0.97
C PHE A 31 0.78 -3.00 1.18
N ASN A 32 1.79 -3.33 1.99
CA ASN A 32 2.13 -4.72 2.31
C ASN A 32 0.93 -5.44 2.95
N GLY A 33 0.23 -4.79 3.88
CA GLY A 33 -0.98 -5.31 4.50
C GLY A 33 -2.13 -5.51 3.50
N LEU A 34 -2.34 -4.56 2.59
CA LEU A 34 -3.36 -4.65 1.54
C LEU A 34 -3.10 -5.82 0.59
N PHE A 35 -1.88 -5.96 0.08
CA PHE A 35 -1.53 -7.07 -0.81
C PHE A 35 -1.61 -8.41 -0.08
N ARG A 36 -1.19 -8.47 1.18
CA ARG A 36 -1.33 -9.68 2.01
C ARG A 36 -2.79 -10.07 2.25
N TYR A 37 -3.66 -9.09 2.43
CA TYR A 37 -5.11 -9.32 2.54
C TYR A 37 -5.67 -9.93 1.25
N TRP A 38 -5.38 -9.34 0.09
CA TRP A 38 -5.81 -9.88 -1.20
C TRP A 38 -5.24 -11.26 -1.48
N PHE A 39 -3.96 -11.48 -1.14
CA PHE A 39 -3.34 -12.79 -1.26
C PHE A 39 -4.10 -13.88 -0.49
N ARG A 40 -4.53 -13.59 0.75
CA ARG A 40 -5.35 -14.52 1.54
C ARG A 40 -6.72 -14.76 0.89
N LEU A 41 -7.36 -13.70 0.43
CA LEU A 41 -8.69 -13.77 -0.20
C LEU A 41 -8.67 -14.60 -1.48
N LEU A 42 -7.60 -14.53 -2.26
CA LEU A 42 -7.38 -15.29 -3.49
C LEU A 42 -6.94 -16.76 -3.25
N GLY A 43 -7.01 -17.25 -2.01
CA GLY A 43 -6.69 -18.65 -1.67
C GLY A 43 -5.21 -18.93 -1.40
N GLY A 44 -4.42 -17.90 -1.09
CA GLY A 44 -3.03 -18.05 -0.72
C GLY A 44 -2.84 -18.90 0.54
N SER A 45 -2.05 -19.98 0.44
CA SER A 45 -1.72 -20.83 1.58
C SER A 45 -0.88 -20.09 2.63
N PHE A 46 -0.98 -20.51 3.89
CA PHE A 46 -0.19 -19.97 5.00
C PHE A 46 1.34 -20.00 4.76
N GLU A 47 1.88 -21.08 4.20
CA GLU A 47 3.32 -21.20 3.93
C GLU A 47 3.80 -20.21 2.87
N ASN A 48 3.03 -20.07 1.77
CA ASN A 48 3.31 -19.05 0.75
C ASN A 48 3.18 -17.63 1.32
N GLU A 49 2.21 -17.39 2.21
CA GLU A 49 2.05 -16.07 2.86
C GLU A 49 3.28 -15.71 3.69
N LYS A 50 3.74 -16.63 4.55
CA LYS A 50 4.97 -16.44 5.34
C LYS A 50 6.18 -16.21 4.47
N ARG A 51 6.30 -16.97 3.38
CA ARG A 51 7.41 -16.85 2.43
C ARG A 51 7.42 -15.47 1.76
N LEU A 52 6.29 -15.04 1.21
CA LEU A 52 6.17 -13.78 0.46
C LEU A 52 6.26 -12.55 1.35
N PHE A 53 5.47 -12.51 2.43
CA PHE A 53 5.24 -11.31 3.24
C PHE A 53 5.99 -11.30 4.58
N GLY A 54 6.61 -12.42 4.95
CA GLY A 54 7.27 -12.60 6.24
C GLY A 54 6.31 -12.94 7.38
N TRP A 55 6.91 -13.29 8.52
CA TRP A 55 6.19 -13.68 9.73
C TRP A 55 6.87 -13.07 10.96
N GLY A 56 6.07 -12.71 11.97
CA GLY A 56 6.55 -12.19 13.26
C GLY A 56 6.48 -13.24 14.37
N GLY A 57 7.21 -13.02 15.46
CA GLY A 57 7.28 -13.92 16.62
C GLY A 57 8.69 -14.49 16.84
N GLU A 58 8.81 -15.53 17.67
CA GLU A 58 10.11 -16.14 18.06
C GLU A 58 10.93 -16.65 16.87
N LYS A 59 10.27 -17.05 15.77
CA LYS A 59 10.89 -17.41 14.49
C LYS A 59 10.57 -16.37 13.43
N ALA A 60 10.89 -15.11 13.72
CA ALA A 60 10.69 -14.02 12.77
C ALA A 60 11.47 -14.29 11.48
N ASN A 61 10.78 -14.18 10.34
CA ASN A 61 11.41 -14.29 9.03
C ASN A 61 10.99 -13.11 8.16
N LYS A 62 11.97 -12.52 7.47
CA LYS A 62 11.74 -11.48 6.48
C LYS A 62 11.10 -12.13 5.24
N GLY A 63 10.05 -11.50 4.71
CA GLY A 63 9.47 -11.92 3.44
C GLY A 63 10.45 -11.77 2.28
N ILE A 64 10.27 -12.57 1.23
CA ILE A 64 11.12 -12.52 0.03
C ILE A 64 10.83 -11.31 -0.87
N VAL A 65 9.79 -10.53 -0.58
CA VAL A 65 9.45 -9.30 -1.32
C VAL A 65 9.69 -8.08 -0.45
N SER A 66 10.44 -7.11 -0.98
CA SER A 66 10.62 -5.78 -0.37
C SER A 66 9.88 -4.74 -1.20
N ILE A 67 9.15 -3.84 -0.53
CA ILE A 67 8.36 -2.78 -1.15
C ILE A 67 9.06 -1.45 -0.89
N ASN A 68 9.34 -0.70 -1.94
CA ASN A 68 9.82 0.67 -1.85
C ASN A 68 8.78 1.62 -2.46
N LEU A 69 8.63 2.79 -1.85
CA LEU A 69 7.79 3.86 -2.35
C LEU A 69 8.67 5.06 -2.71
N LYS A 70 8.34 5.69 -3.82
CA LYS A 70 8.91 6.98 -4.22
C LYS A 70 7.77 7.92 -4.54
N GLU A 71 7.70 9.01 -3.79
CA GLU A 71 6.70 10.04 -3.97
C GLU A 71 7.16 11.07 -4.99
N GLU A 72 6.23 11.61 -5.76
CA GLU A 72 6.48 12.82 -6.53
C GLU A 72 6.28 14.04 -5.61
N ASN A 73 7.16 15.04 -5.72
CA ASN A 73 7.25 16.18 -4.78
C ASN A 73 5.98 17.06 -4.65
N ASN A 74 4.92 16.78 -5.40
CA ASN A 74 3.67 17.53 -5.41
C ASN A 74 2.58 16.88 -4.53
N LYS A 75 2.86 16.73 -3.24
CA LYS A 75 1.82 16.40 -2.25
C LYS A 75 0.94 17.61 -2.01
N GLN A 76 -0.17 17.67 -2.73
CA GLN A 76 -1.28 18.52 -2.31
C GLN A 76 -2.05 17.77 -1.22
N GLU A 77 -2.26 18.43 -0.08
CA GLU A 77 -3.11 17.88 0.98
C GLU A 77 -4.57 18.08 0.60
N PHE A 78 -5.34 17.01 0.70
CA PHE A 78 -6.80 17.08 0.59
C PHE A 78 -7.40 17.62 1.88
N GLN A 79 -8.19 18.68 1.75
CA GLN A 79 -8.98 19.25 2.83
C GLN A 79 -10.48 19.11 2.55
N LEU A 80 -11.16 18.44 3.48
CA LEU A 80 -12.58 18.10 3.37
C LEU A 80 -13.51 19.32 3.37
N GLN A 81 -13.08 20.41 4.00
CA GLN A 81 -13.87 21.65 4.16
C GLN A 81 -14.13 22.35 2.83
N GLN A 82 -13.37 22.04 1.78
CA GLN A 82 -13.42 22.71 0.48
C GLN A 82 -14.24 21.92 -0.57
N GLN A 83 -15.07 20.96 -0.15
CA GLN A 83 -15.68 19.96 -1.04
C GLN A 83 -17.20 20.05 -1.13
N GLY A 84 -17.75 19.52 -2.24
CA GLY A 84 -19.19 19.56 -2.55
C GLY A 84 -20.08 18.67 -1.67
N GLN A 85 -21.39 18.79 -1.85
CA GLN A 85 -22.41 18.25 -0.94
C GLN A 85 -22.33 16.73 -0.65
N GLY A 86 -21.83 15.91 -1.58
CA GLY A 86 -21.70 14.46 -1.38
C GLY A 86 -20.73 14.07 -0.25
N TYR A 87 -19.71 14.90 0.02
CA TYR A 87 -18.76 14.67 1.12
C TYR A 87 -19.35 14.95 2.50
N ASN A 88 -20.48 15.65 2.58
CA ASN A 88 -21.13 15.91 3.87
C ASN A 88 -21.57 14.63 4.57
N TYR A 89 -21.99 13.62 3.80
CA TYR A 89 -22.39 12.33 4.35
C TYR A 89 -21.21 11.36 4.42
N LEU A 90 -20.60 11.02 3.29
CA LEU A 90 -19.50 10.04 3.23
C LEU A 90 -18.26 10.47 4.03
N GLY A 91 -18.03 11.76 4.12
CA GLY A 91 -16.90 12.35 4.82
C GLY A 91 -17.23 12.87 6.23
N PHE A 92 -18.41 12.57 6.77
CA PHE A 92 -18.83 13.08 8.08
C PHE A 92 -17.81 12.78 9.20
N SER A 93 -17.37 11.53 9.30
CA SER A 93 -16.37 11.10 10.31
C SER A 93 -15.00 11.75 10.09
N LEU A 94 -14.62 11.94 8.83
CA LEU A 94 -13.38 12.61 8.45
C LEU A 94 -13.43 14.09 8.83
N ARG A 95 -14.58 14.74 8.70
CA ARG A 95 -14.78 16.14 9.13
C ARG A 95 -14.71 16.30 10.65
N LEU A 96 -15.31 15.39 11.42
CA LEU A 96 -15.26 15.41 12.89
C LEU A 96 -13.83 15.36 13.44
N THR A 97 -12.93 14.67 12.73
CA THR A 97 -11.53 14.49 13.13
C THR A 97 -10.58 15.43 12.40
N ASN A 98 -11.11 16.36 11.59
CA ASN A 98 -10.34 17.20 10.68
C ASN A 98 -9.29 16.42 9.88
N ARG A 99 -9.67 15.21 9.42
CA ARG A 99 -8.78 14.26 8.77
C ARG A 99 -8.30 14.82 7.44
N ARG A 100 -6.99 14.99 7.34
CA ARG A 100 -6.29 15.32 6.10
C ARG A 100 -6.01 14.06 5.28
N GLY A 101 -5.94 14.21 3.97
CA GLY A 101 -5.61 13.12 3.03
C GLY A 101 -4.61 13.57 1.98
N ILE A 102 -4.19 12.64 1.14
CA ILE A 102 -3.43 12.92 -0.07
C ILE A 102 -4.43 13.22 -1.19
N ASN A 103 -4.22 14.32 -1.92
CA ASN A 103 -5.16 14.74 -2.95
C ASN A 103 -5.31 13.71 -4.08
N ALA A 104 -6.48 13.71 -4.72
CA ALA A 104 -6.66 13.05 -5.99
C ALA A 104 -5.68 13.63 -7.02
N SER A 105 -5.34 12.85 -8.04
CA SER A 105 -4.36 13.13 -9.10
C SER A 105 -2.88 13.09 -8.70
N SER A 106 -2.54 13.07 -7.41
CA SER A 106 -1.17 12.79 -6.96
C SER A 106 -0.72 11.41 -7.46
N SER A 107 0.54 11.33 -7.88
CA SER A 107 1.15 10.10 -8.40
C SER A 107 2.31 9.67 -7.52
N PHE A 108 2.57 8.37 -7.49
CA PHE A 108 3.69 7.77 -6.79
C PHE A 108 4.17 6.53 -7.54
N GLU A 109 5.42 6.16 -7.30
CA GLU A 109 6.01 4.93 -7.82
C GLU A 109 6.12 3.92 -6.68
N ILE A 110 5.68 2.69 -6.94
CA ILE A 110 5.86 1.56 -6.05
C ILE A 110 6.75 0.52 -6.74
N SER A 111 7.83 0.15 -6.06
CA SER A 111 8.80 -0.82 -6.55
C SER A 111 8.73 -2.09 -5.70
N PHE A 112 8.66 -3.24 -6.37
CA PHE A 112 8.77 -4.56 -5.76
C PHE A 112 10.13 -5.16 -6.07
N ILE A 113 10.89 -5.45 -5.02
CA ILE A 113 12.22 -6.04 -5.12
C ILE A 113 12.14 -7.47 -4.56
N PHE A 114 12.42 -8.45 -5.41
CA PHE A 114 12.36 -9.86 -5.07
C PHE A 114 13.76 -10.36 -4.67
N HIS A 115 13.82 -11.09 -3.57
CA HIS A 115 15.06 -11.72 -3.09
C HIS A 115 15.67 -12.61 -4.19
N PRO A 116 17.01 -12.76 -4.27
CA PRO A 116 17.64 -13.60 -5.29
C PRO A 116 17.19 -15.07 -5.34
N THR A 117 16.57 -15.57 -4.26
CA THR A 117 16.02 -16.94 -4.16
C THR A 117 14.54 -17.05 -4.53
N SER A 118 13.92 -15.96 -4.96
CA SER A 118 12.53 -15.95 -5.44
C SER A 118 12.41 -16.72 -6.75
N THR A 119 11.40 -17.58 -6.81
CA THR A 119 11.04 -18.35 -8.01
C THR A 119 10.08 -17.54 -8.89
N GLU A 120 9.85 -17.99 -10.13
CA GLU A 120 8.84 -17.36 -10.98
C GLU A 120 7.42 -17.53 -10.44
N ASP A 121 7.14 -18.65 -9.79
CA ASP A 121 5.87 -18.92 -9.13
C ASP A 121 5.64 -17.95 -7.95
N ASP A 122 6.68 -17.67 -7.15
CA ASP A 122 6.61 -16.65 -6.09
C ASP A 122 6.22 -15.27 -6.64
N ILE A 123 6.83 -14.87 -7.75
CA ILE A 123 6.56 -13.57 -8.40
C ILE A 123 5.13 -13.53 -8.92
N LYS A 124 4.67 -14.59 -9.60
CA LYS A 124 3.29 -14.68 -10.11
C LYS A 124 2.28 -14.58 -8.97
N LYS A 125 2.47 -15.36 -7.90
CA LYS A 125 1.60 -15.34 -6.72
C LYS A 125 1.52 -13.96 -6.07
N PHE A 126 2.66 -13.28 -5.93
CA PHE A 126 2.68 -11.91 -5.40
C PHE A 126 1.95 -10.94 -6.32
N LEU A 127 2.21 -10.97 -7.63
CA LEU A 127 1.58 -10.07 -8.59
C LEU A 127 0.08 -10.29 -8.73
N CYS A 128 -0.41 -11.53 -8.61
CA CYS A 128 -1.85 -11.81 -8.55
C CYS A 128 -2.55 -11.13 -7.37
N ALA A 129 -1.84 -10.86 -6.27
CA ALA A 129 -2.40 -10.15 -5.12
C ALA A 129 -2.30 -8.62 -5.25
N VAL A 130 -1.52 -8.12 -6.22
CA VAL A 130 -1.34 -6.69 -6.48
C VAL A 130 -2.29 -6.19 -7.57
N TRP A 131 -2.57 -7.01 -8.59
CA TRP A 131 -3.44 -6.69 -9.72
C TRP A 131 -4.91 -6.91 -9.38
#